data_AF-A0A3Q3W7B4-F1
#
_entry.id   AF-A0A3Q3W7B4-F1
#
_cell.length_a   1.000
_cell.length_b   1.000
_cell.length_c   1.000
_cell.angle_alpha   90.00
_cell.angle_beta   90.00
_cell.angle_gamma   90.00
#
_symmetry.space_group_name_H-M   'P 1'
#
loop_
_entity.id
_entity.type
_entity.pdbx_description
1 polymer ?
#
loop_
_entity_poly.entity_id
_entity_poly.type
_entity_poly.pdbx_seq_one_letter_code
_entity_poly.pdbx_strand_id
1 'polypeptide(L)'
;MNRIIKTLDTFTHFGDTDARDVEDDDGGFRNSAPCTLSAGSGVTREDVQVVKNTSSTSSSLCVGREKLFCQYGDKVPGVLGLKNHGNTCFMNAVVQCLSNTDLLAEYLGLERYKLDLARSANGEVTEQLASLVRALWTLEYIPQLSVDFKTIVSKYGSQFRGNSQHDALEFLLWLLDRVHEDVNLASHNNNNITNASGKSNTFDPFLCISLPIPLQAVVFTALSFLFLPHSAFLHQLAPDDAWKCPHCKQLQQGMVKMSLWTLPDILILHLKRFRQVGERRNKLTTFVHFPLAGLDMLAPPHFLYDLYAVCNHHGGMHGGHYTAFCRNSVDGQWYSYDDSSAEAVPEAEVCTRGAYILFYQRRNNIPPWSASSSVTG
;
A
#
# COMPACT_ATOMS: atom_id res chain seq x y z
N MET A 1 -18.50 10.69 -0.91
CA MET A 1 -19.20 9.43 -0.59
C MET A 1 -19.41 8.57 -1.83
N ASN A 2 -20.03 9.04 -2.91
CA ASN A 2 -19.93 8.41 -4.26
C ASN A 2 -18.56 8.61 -4.95
N ARG A 3 -17.42 8.65 -4.23
CA ARG A 3 -16.10 8.99 -4.85
C ARG A 3 -15.04 7.93 -4.61
N ILE A 4 -14.99 7.31 -3.44
CA ILE A 4 -14.05 6.23 -3.14
C ILE A 4 -14.44 4.97 -3.93
N ILE A 5 -15.72 4.58 -3.86
CA ILE A 5 -16.25 3.47 -4.67
C ILE A 5 -16.35 3.85 -6.17
N LYS A 6 -16.59 5.11 -6.55
CA LYS A 6 -16.51 5.50 -7.99
C LYS A 6 -15.09 5.47 -8.58
N THR A 7 -14.06 5.60 -7.74
CA THR A 7 -12.67 5.37 -8.18
C THR A 7 -12.43 3.88 -8.46
N LEU A 8 -13.28 3.01 -7.90
CA LEU A 8 -13.29 1.57 -8.07
C LEU A 8 -14.30 1.10 -9.15
N ASP A 9 -15.45 1.78 -9.35
CA ASP A 9 -16.56 1.39 -10.25
C ASP A 9 -16.29 1.52 -11.76
N THR A 10 -15.08 1.90 -12.19
CA THR A 10 -14.77 2.12 -13.62
C THR A 10 -14.05 0.91 -14.25
N PHE A 11 -14.47 -0.30 -13.92
CA PHE A 11 -13.87 -1.58 -14.36
C PHE A 11 -14.95 -2.68 -14.27
N THR A 12 -15.14 -3.63 -15.19
CA THR A 12 -14.45 -4.07 -16.41
C THR A 12 -15.51 -4.63 -17.39
N HIS A 13 -15.20 -4.64 -18.69
CA HIS A 13 -15.71 -5.66 -19.60
C HIS A 13 -14.52 -6.32 -20.27
N PHE A 14 -14.18 -7.54 -19.86
CA PHE A 14 -13.59 -8.54 -20.75
C PHE A 14 -14.12 -9.91 -20.30
N GLY A 15 -14.86 -10.55 -21.20
CA GLY A 15 -15.45 -11.87 -21.00
C GLY A 15 -14.50 -12.99 -21.43
N ASP A 16 -14.54 -14.08 -20.67
CA ASP A 16 -14.80 -15.48 -21.06
C ASP A 16 -14.58 -15.82 -22.56
N THR A 17 -13.78 -16.82 -22.96
CA THR A 17 -13.96 -18.25 -22.64
C THR A 17 -12.77 -19.11 -23.11
N ASP A 18 -12.64 -20.26 -22.46
CA ASP A 18 -12.20 -21.59 -22.93
C ASP A 18 -10.71 -21.99 -23.08
N ALA A 19 -10.33 -22.83 -22.11
CA ALA A 19 -9.77 -24.18 -22.25
C ALA A 19 -8.33 -24.40 -22.75
N ARG A 20 -7.53 -24.90 -21.79
CA ARG A 20 -6.37 -25.81 -21.91
C ARG A 20 -5.19 -25.29 -22.72
N ASP A 21 -4.10 -24.99 -22.02
CA ASP A 21 -2.91 -25.84 -22.06
C ASP A 21 -2.02 -25.54 -20.85
N VAL A 22 -1.45 -26.62 -20.30
CA VAL A 22 -0.60 -26.66 -19.13
C VAL A 22 0.82 -26.34 -19.57
N GLU A 23 1.41 -25.25 -19.09
CA GLU A 23 2.87 -25.16 -18.90
C GLU A 23 3.19 -24.37 -17.62
N ASP A 24 4.12 -24.92 -16.85
CA ASP A 24 4.46 -24.61 -15.46
C ASP A 24 5.08 -23.21 -15.29
N ASP A 25 4.44 -22.34 -14.49
CA ASP A 25 5.07 -21.16 -13.88
C ASP A 25 5.30 -21.43 -12.38
N ASP A 26 6.33 -22.22 -12.10
CA ASP A 26 6.77 -22.52 -10.73
C ASP A 26 7.65 -21.38 -10.20
N GLY A 27 7.01 -20.31 -9.74
CA GLY A 27 7.58 -19.30 -8.82
C GLY A 27 7.90 -19.84 -7.41
N GLY A 28 8.15 -21.14 -7.28
CA GLY A 28 8.32 -21.86 -6.03
C GLY A 28 9.75 -21.77 -5.47
N PHE A 29 9.94 -20.96 -4.42
CA PHE A 29 11.09 -21.08 -3.53
C PHE A 29 11.03 -22.43 -2.78
N ARG A 30 11.94 -23.38 -3.05
CA ARG A 30 12.06 -24.63 -2.28
C ARG A 30 13.48 -24.85 -1.71
N ASN A 31 13.48 -25.25 -0.43
CA ASN A 31 14.46 -25.98 0.40
C ASN A 31 15.83 -25.32 0.68
N SER A 32 16.50 -25.42 1.85
CA SER A 32 16.24 -25.85 3.24
C SER A 32 17.56 -25.63 4.01
N ALA A 33 17.54 -25.11 5.25
CA ALA A 33 18.31 -25.60 6.42
C ALA A 33 18.22 -24.60 7.61
N PRO A 34 18.08 -25.09 8.85
CA PRO A 34 17.93 -24.26 10.05
C PRO A 34 19.29 -23.94 10.68
N CYS A 35 19.46 -22.71 11.18
CA CYS A 35 20.60 -22.33 12.00
C CYS A 35 20.11 -22.05 13.43
N THR A 36 20.36 -23.01 14.31
CA THR A 36 20.38 -22.83 15.76
C THR A 36 21.63 -22.05 16.15
N LEU A 37 21.52 -21.12 17.09
CA LEU A 37 22.53 -20.84 18.12
C LEU A 37 21.94 -19.91 19.19
N SER A 38 22.45 -20.09 20.41
CA SER A 38 21.81 -19.88 21.69
C SER A 38 22.60 -18.91 22.56
N ALA A 39 21.87 -18.20 23.43
CA ALA A 39 22.15 -17.81 24.82
C ALA A 39 23.26 -16.82 25.22
N GLY A 40 22.86 -16.07 26.27
CA GLY A 40 23.67 -15.33 27.23
C GLY A 40 23.41 -13.82 27.13
N SER A 41 23.17 -13.02 28.17
CA SER A 41 22.91 -13.18 29.62
C SER A 41 22.77 -11.73 30.12
N GLY A 42 21.85 -11.43 31.03
CA GLY A 42 21.46 -10.05 31.35
C GLY A 42 22.42 -9.24 32.23
N VAL A 43 21.95 -8.05 32.61
CA VAL A 43 22.10 -7.39 33.93
C VAL A 43 21.15 -6.19 33.97
N THR A 44 20.44 -6.09 35.08
CA THR A 44 19.52 -5.04 35.51
C THR A 44 20.25 -3.75 35.91
N ARG A 45 19.58 -2.60 35.79
CA ARG A 45 19.68 -1.47 36.74
C ARG A 45 18.55 -0.47 36.53
N GLU A 46 17.78 -0.28 37.59
CA GLU A 46 16.84 0.80 37.84
C GLU A 46 17.60 2.13 37.98
N ASP A 47 16.99 3.27 37.58
CA ASP A 47 16.72 4.36 38.53
C ASP A 47 16.01 5.60 37.93
N VAL A 48 14.99 6.01 38.68
CA VAL A 48 14.57 7.37 39.06
C VAL A 48 13.88 8.30 38.04
N GLN A 49 12.63 8.57 38.41
CA GLN A 49 11.65 9.51 37.85
C GLN A 49 11.85 10.92 38.43
N VAL A 50 11.86 11.96 37.59
CA VAL A 50 11.83 13.37 38.02
C VAL A 50 10.65 14.08 37.34
N VAL A 51 9.69 14.49 38.18
CA VAL A 51 8.50 15.27 37.80
C VAL A 51 8.85 16.76 37.75
N LYS A 52 8.48 17.46 36.66
CA LYS A 52 8.38 18.93 36.64
C LYS A 52 7.06 19.36 35.99
N ASN A 53 6.22 20.00 36.79
CA ASN A 53 5.00 20.69 36.37
C ASN A 53 5.35 22.06 35.77
N THR A 54 4.77 22.38 34.61
CA THR A 54 4.60 23.76 34.15
C THR A 54 3.28 23.90 33.39
N SER A 55 2.45 24.82 33.86
CA SER A 55 1.16 25.24 33.32
C SER A 55 1.30 26.23 32.17
N SER A 56 0.48 26.10 31.12
CA SER A 56 0.04 27.25 30.30
C SER A 56 -1.17 26.93 29.42
N THR A 57 -2.27 27.64 29.73
CA THR A 57 -3.32 28.19 28.84
C THR A 57 -3.59 27.52 27.48
N SER A 58 -4.74 26.85 27.35
CA SER A 58 -5.28 26.33 26.08
C SER A 58 -6.45 27.16 25.53
N SER A 59 -6.31 27.52 24.25
CA SER A 59 -7.36 28.04 23.37
C SER A 59 -8.26 26.90 22.84
N SER A 60 -9.47 27.26 22.43
CA SER A 60 -10.69 26.47 22.18
C SER A 60 -10.66 25.35 21.12
N LEU A 61 -9.51 24.74 20.81
CA LEU A 61 -9.39 23.52 19.98
C LEU A 61 -9.38 22.22 20.83
N CYS A 62 -9.52 22.33 22.15
CA CYS A 62 -9.29 21.27 23.14
C CYS A 62 -10.39 20.20 23.26
N VAL A 63 -11.60 20.41 22.70
CA VAL A 63 -12.76 19.56 23.01
C VAL A 63 -12.64 18.12 22.45
N GLY A 64 -11.94 17.93 21.32
CA GLY A 64 -11.74 16.60 20.73
C GLY A 64 -10.58 15.82 21.37
N ARG A 65 -9.49 16.51 21.69
CA ARG A 65 -8.25 15.93 22.23
C ARG A 65 -8.42 15.45 23.67
N GLU A 66 -9.19 16.18 24.49
CA GLU A 66 -9.50 15.80 25.88
C GLU A 66 -10.40 14.55 25.96
N LYS A 67 -11.29 14.34 24.97
CA LYS A 67 -12.19 13.18 24.92
C LYS A 67 -11.46 11.87 24.60
N LEU A 68 -10.43 11.91 23.75
CA LEU A 68 -9.57 10.75 23.44
C LEU A 68 -8.61 10.42 24.59
N PHE A 69 -8.07 11.45 25.27
CA PHE A 69 -7.19 11.28 26.44
C PHE A 69 -7.88 10.55 27.60
N CYS A 70 -9.18 10.77 27.81
CA CYS A 70 -9.95 10.12 28.87
C CYS A 70 -10.17 8.61 28.65
N GLN A 71 -10.02 8.11 27.41
CA GLN A 71 -10.35 6.73 27.04
C GLN A 71 -9.11 5.85 26.82
N TYR A 72 -7.96 6.43 26.43
CA TYR A 72 -6.79 5.68 25.98
C TYR A 72 -5.46 6.01 26.70
N GLY A 73 -5.46 6.94 27.66
CA GLY A 73 -4.24 7.34 28.38
C GLY A 73 -3.22 8.03 27.47
N ASP A 74 -1.93 7.84 27.74
CA ASP A 74 -0.81 8.42 26.94
C ASP A 74 -0.59 7.73 25.57
N LYS A 75 -1.44 6.77 25.20
CA LYS A 75 -1.28 6.01 23.95
C LYS A 75 -2.02 6.70 22.81
N VAL A 76 -1.36 6.82 21.65
CA VAL A 76 -1.95 7.40 20.44
C VAL A 76 -2.67 6.30 19.64
N PRO A 77 -3.98 6.43 19.35
CA PRO A 77 -4.71 5.52 18.48
C PRO A 77 -4.02 5.29 17.13
N GLY A 78 -4.01 4.06 16.65
CA GLY A 78 -3.37 3.69 15.39
C GLY A 78 -1.85 3.47 15.49
N VAL A 79 -1.22 3.82 16.63
CA VAL A 79 0.21 3.59 16.88
C VAL A 79 0.42 2.27 17.62
N LEU A 80 0.18 1.16 16.92
CA LEU A 80 0.42 -0.20 17.41
C LEU A 80 1.10 -1.07 16.35
N GLY A 81 2.04 -1.89 16.79
CA GLY A 81 2.70 -2.89 15.95
C GLY A 81 1.85 -4.15 15.72
N LEU A 82 2.22 -4.93 14.71
CA LEU A 82 1.63 -6.22 14.34
C LEU A 82 2.64 -7.36 14.54
N LYS A 83 2.23 -8.45 15.19
CA LYS A 83 3.10 -9.60 15.41
C LYS A 83 3.51 -10.26 14.09
N ASN A 84 4.80 -10.59 13.96
CA ASN A 84 5.29 -11.42 12.86
C ASN A 84 4.95 -12.89 13.12
N HIS A 85 4.33 -13.56 12.14
CA HIS A 85 3.92 -14.97 12.20
C HIS A 85 4.73 -15.84 11.24
N GLY A 86 6.03 -15.55 11.13
CA GLY A 86 6.97 -16.22 10.24
C GLY A 86 6.95 -15.61 8.85
N ASN A 87 7.91 -14.72 8.58
CA ASN A 87 8.08 -14.02 7.30
C ASN A 87 6.84 -13.23 6.84
N THR A 88 6.00 -12.77 7.77
CA THR A 88 4.79 -11.99 7.45
C THR A 88 5.01 -10.48 7.46
N CYS A 89 6.25 -10.00 7.51
CA CYS A 89 6.56 -8.57 7.58
C CYS A 89 6.05 -7.81 6.34
N PHE A 90 6.02 -8.43 5.15
CA PHE A 90 5.43 -7.85 3.95
C PHE A 90 3.94 -7.52 4.14
N MET A 91 3.19 -8.43 4.79
CA MET A 91 1.79 -8.25 5.11
C MET A 91 1.61 -7.17 6.17
N ASN A 92 2.43 -7.20 7.24
CA ASN A 92 2.37 -6.22 8.31
C ASN A 92 2.62 -4.79 7.78
N ALA A 93 3.66 -4.59 6.99
CA ALA A 93 3.98 -3.27 6.43
C ALA A 93 2.87 -2.73 5.51
N VAL A 94 2.27 -3.60 4.68
CA VAL A 94 1.12 -3.23 3.83
C VAL A 94 -0.10 -2.86 4.66
N VAL A 95 -0.45 -3.67 5.67
CA VAL A 95 -1.58 -3.39 6.56
C VAL A 95 -1.37 -2.07 7.31
N GLN A 96 -0.16 -1.76 7.76
CA GLN A 96 0.13 -0.47 8.41
C GLN A 96 -0.09 0.72 7.46
N CYS A 97 0.35 0.62 6.21
CA CYS A 97 0.13 1.67 5.20
C CYS A 97 -1.37 1.86 4.89
N LEU A 98 -2.12 0.76 4.74
CA LEU A 98 -3.57 0.81 4.49
C LEU A 98 -4.35 1.30 5.72
N SER A 99 -3.93 0.91 6.93
CA SER A 99 -4.52 1.36 8.20
C SER A 99 -4.35 2.87 8.41
N ASN A 100 -3.27 3.47 7.89
CA ASN A 100 -3.07 4.93 7.92
C ASN A 100 -3.64 5.65 6.69
N THR A 101 -4.41 4.96 5.84
CA THR A 101 -5.17 5.60 4.77
C THR A 101 -6.52 6.06 5.35
N ASP A 102 -6.59 7.33 5.79
CA ASP A 102 -7.71 7.87 6.60
C ASP A 102 -9.11 7.45 6.15
N LEU A 103 -9.41 7.59 4.86
CA LEU A 103 -10.73 7.30 4.31
C LEU A 103 -11.05 5.80 4.33
N LEU A 104 -10.05 4.95 4.12
CA LEU A 104 -10.19 3.49 4.19
C LEU A 104 -10.31 3.04 5.64
N ALA A 105 -9.47 3.58 6.52
CA ALA A 105 -9.48 3.27 7.94
C ALA A 105 -10.81 3.64 8.60
N GLU A 106 -11.37 4.82 8.28
CA GLU A 106 -12.69 5.24 8.74
C GLU A 106 -13.80 4.29 8.22
N TYR A 107 -13.75 3.93 6.94
CA TYR A 107 -14.73 3.04 6.32
C TYR A 107 -14.73 1.64 6.94
N LEU A 108 -13.55 1.06 7.17
CA LEU A 108 -13.38 -0.24 7.79
C LEU A 108 -13.69 -0.21 9.29
N GLY A 109 -13.11 0.76 10.02
CA GLY A 109 -13.23 0.87 11.48
C GLY A 109 -14.65 1.17 11.96
N LEU A 110 -15.42 1.96 11.19
CA LEU A 110 -16.83 2.22 11.46
C LEU A 110 -17.79 1.17 10.88
N GLU A 111 -17.24 0.07 10.36
CA GLU A 111 -17.99 -1.05 9.78
C GLU A 111 -18.94 -0.67 8.64
N ARG A 112 -18.69 0.44 7.94
CA ARG A 112 -19.57 0.92 6.85
C ARG A 112 -19.62 -0.07 5.69
N TYR A 113 -18.54 -0.82 5.49
CA TYR A 113 -18.44 -1.89 4.50
C TYR A 113 -19.51 -2.98 4.64
N LYS A 114 -20.07 -3.18 5.83
CA LYS A 114 -21.14 -4.18 6.04
C LYS A 114 -22.41 -3.86 5.25
N LEU A 115 -22.70 -2.58 5.01
CA LEU A 115 -23.85 -2.16 4.21
C LEU A 115 -23.71 -2.60 2.75
N ASP A 116 -22.50 -2.53 2.24
CA ASP A 116 -22.18 -2.94 0.87
C ASP A 116 -22.05 -4.47 0.77
N LEU A 117 -21.50 -5.10 1.81
CA LEU A 117 -21.32 -6.56 1.90
C LEU A 117 -22.62 -7.33 2.09
N ALA A 118 -23.67 -6.75 2.68
CA ALA A 118 -24.99 -7.41 2.84
C ALA A 118 -25.60 -7.90 1.50
N ARG A 119 -25.00 -7.53 0.37
CA ARG A 119 -25.39 -7.87 -1.00
C ARG A 119 -24.45 -8.89 -1.67
N SER A 120 -23.40 -9.36 -0.98
CA SER A 120 -22.39 -10.32 -1.46
C SER A 120 -22.18 -11.43 -0.42
N ALA A 121 -22.08 -12.69 -0.86
CA ALA A 121 -22.10 -13.85 0.03
C ALA A 121 -20.73 -14.16 0.69
N ASN A 122 -19.63 -13.53 0.26
CA ASN A 122 -18.27 -13.88 0.66
C ASN A 122 -17.39 -12.64 0.85
N GLY A 123 -17.40 -12.02 2.03
CA GLY A 123 -16.56 -10.85 2.38
C GLY A 123 -15.50 -11.10 3.45
N GLU A 124 -15.12 -12.36 3.64
CA GLU A 124 -14.28 -12.79 4.77
C GLU A 124 -12.93 -12.04 4.82
N VAL A 125 -12.33 -11.73 3.65
CA VAL A 125 -11.05 -10.99 3.59
C VAL A 125 -11.25 -9.57 4.12
N THR A 126 -12.28 -8.88 3.62
CA THR A 126 -12.60 -7.51 4.04
C THR A 126 -12.98 -7.44 5.51
N GLU A 127 -13.73 -8.42 6.03
CA GLU A 127 -14.09 -8.50 7.45
C GLU A 127 -12.88 -8.66 8.36
N GLN A 128 -11.95 -9.56 8.02
CA GLN A 128 -10.74 -9.76 8.83
C GLN A 128 -9.80 -8.55 8.75
N LEU A 129 -9.66 -7.93 7.57
CA LEU A 129 -8.90 -6.68 7.44
C LEU A 129 -9.53 -5.57 8.29
N ALA A 130 -10.86 -5.42 8.26
CA ALA A 130 -11.56 -4.41 9.04
C ALA A 130 -11.44 -4.64 10.55
N SER A 131 -11.54 -5.89 10.99
CA SER A 131 -11.33 -6.27 12.40
C SER A 131 -9.93 -5.88 12.87
N LEU A 132 -8.91 -6.14 12.04
CA LEU A 132 -7.52 -5.81 12.34
C LEU A 132 -7.28 -4.29 12.38
N VAL A 133 -7.74 -3.56 11.36
CA VAL A 133 -7.63 -2.09 11.30
C VAL A 133 -8.35 -1.47 12.49
N ARG A 134 -9.58 -1.89 12.79
CA ARG A 134 -10.30 -1.39 13.97
C ARG A 134 -9.50 -1.62 15.24
N ALA A 135 -8.98 -2.83 15.47
CA ALA A 135 -8.23 -3.13 16.69
C ALA A 135 -6.95 -2.30 16.84
N LEU A 136 -6.28 -1.93 15.73
CA LEU A 136 -5.14 -1.00 15.76
C LEU A 136 -5.58 0.40 16.21
N TRP A 137 -6.71 0.89 15.71
CA TRP A 137 -7.24 2.22 16.00
C TRP A 137 -8.02 2.31 17.32
N THR A 138 -8.53 1.19 17.87
CA THR A 138 -9.16 1.13 19.20
C THR A 138 -8.20 0.69 20.30
N LEU A 139 -6.93 0.47 19.98
CA LEU A 139 -5.90 -0.03 20.89
C LEU A 139 -6.21 -1.41 21.53
N GLU A 140 -6.98 -2.23 20.83
CA GLU A 140 -7.45 -3.55 21.28
C GLU A 140 -6.80 -4.70 20.50
N TYR A 141 -5.70 -4.43 19.79
CA TYR A 141 -4.99 -5.45 19.02
C TYR A 141 -4.49 -6.59 19.91
N ILE A 142 -4.82 -7.82 19.49
CA ILE A 142 -4.23 -9.06 20.01
C ILE A 142 -3.64 -9.88 18.86
N PRO A 143 -2.56 -10.65 19.08
CA PRO A 143 -1.92 -11.43 18.02
C PRO A 143 -2.83 -12.40 17.27
N GLN A 144 -3.91 -12.87 17.89
CA GLN A 144 -4.88 -13.77 17.26
C GLN A 144 -5.52 -13.13 16.02
N LEU A 145 -5.82 -11.82 16.03
CA LEU A 145 -6.42 -11.13 14.89
C LEU A 145 -5.54 -11.19 13.64
N SER A 146 -4.21 -11.05 13.82
CA SER A 146 -3.26 -11.21 12.71
C SER A 146 -3.09 -12.67 12.24
N VAL A 147 -3.34 -13.66 13.11
CA VAL A 147 -3.38 -15.08 12.73
C VAL A 147 -4.63 -15.37 11.90
N ASP A 148 -5.78 -14.85 12.33
CA ASP A 148 -7.06 -15.02 11.65
C ASP A 148 -7.01 -14.38 10.26
N PHE A 149 -6.46 -13.15 10.17
CA PHE A 149 -6.22 -12.49 8.88
C PHE A 149 -5.27 -13.30 7.99
N LYS A 150 -4.11 -13.76 8.49
CA LYS A 150 -3.18 -14.61 7.73
C LYS A 150 -3.86 -15.89 7.21
N THR A 151 -4.74 -16.48 8.02
CA THR A 151 -5.48 -17.71 7.67
C THR A 151 -6.41 -17.47 6.49
N ILE A 152 -7.17 -16.38 6.52
CA ILE A 152 -8.06 -16.00 5.41
C ILE A 152 -7.26 -15.61 4.16
N VAL A 153 -6.15 -14.89 4.31
CA VAL A 153 -5.22 -14.62 3.20
C VAL A 153 -4.73 -15.92 2.57
N SER A 154 -4.32 -16.91 3.37
CA SER A 154 -3.86 -18.22 2.88
C SER A 154 -4.98 -19.05 2.22
N LYS A 155 -6.23 -18.85 2.64
CA LYS A 155 -7.41 -19.52 2.07
C LYS A 155 -7.66 -19.05 0.64
N TYR A 156 -7.70 -17.74 0.40
CA TYR A 156 -8.08 -17.12 -0.88
C TYR A 156 -6.89 -16.77 -1.78
N GLY A 157 -5.72 -16.47 -1.22
CA GLY A 157 -4.47 -16.21 -1.93
C GLY A 157 -3.54 -17.40 -1.81
N SER A 158 -3.72 -18.40 -2.68
CA SER A 158 -2.93 -19.64 -2.67
C SER A 158 -1.41 -19.38 -2.72
N GLN A 159 -0.99 -18.34 -3.42
CA GLN A 159 0.41 -17.90 -3.52
C GLN A 159 1.01 -17.45 -2.18
N PHE A 160 0.21 -17.00 -1.20
CA PHE A 160 0.66 -16.53 0.11
C PHE A 160 0.62 -17.61 1.20
N ARG A 161 0.38 -18.88 0.83
CA ARG A 161 0.35 -19.98 1.78
C ARG A 161 1.74 -20.27 2.35
N GLY A 162 1.76 -20.61 3.64
CA GLY A 162 2.98 -20.98 4.35
C GLY A 162 3.67 -19.81 5.03
N ASN A 163 4.99 -19.88 5.11
CA ASN A 163 5.84 -18.93 5.84
C ASN A 163 7.00 -18.43 4.95
N SER A 164 6.80 -18.40 3.64
CA SER A 164 7.77 -17.84 2.70
C SER A 164 7.71 -16.32 2.74
N GLN A 165 8.79 -15.67 2.32
CA GLN A 165 8.74 -14.23 2.07
C GLN A 165 8.04 -13.98 0.74
N HIS A 166 7.30 -12.87 0.67
CA HIS A 166 6.57 -12.46 -0.53
C HIS A 166 6.85 -10.99 -0.85
N ASP A 167 6.57 -10.59 -2.09
CA ASP A 167 6.61 -9.19 -2.49
C ASP A 167 5.44 -8.42 -1.87
N ALA A 168 5.74 -7.33 -1.16
CA ALA A 168 4.72 -6.49 -0.56
C ALA A 168 3.78 -5.85 -1.60
N LEU A 169 4.26 -5.58 -2.82
CA LEU A 169 3.43 -5.03 -3.89
C LEU A 169 2.40 -6.05 -4.36
N GLU A 170 2.83 -7.29 -4.62
CA GLU A 170 1.91 -8.35 -5.05
C GLU A 170 0.81 -8.58 -4.02
N PHE A 171 1.18 -8.60 -2.73
CA PHE A 171 0.21 -8.72 -1.65
C PHE A 171 -0.73 -7.51 -1.58
N LEU A 172 -0.21 -6.28 -1.71
CA LEU A 172 -1.02 -5.06 -1.72
C LEU A 172 -2.06 -5.07 -2.84
N LEU A 173 -1.64 -5.38 -4.07
CA LEU A 173 -2.54 -5.41 -5.24
C LEU A 173 -3.60 -6.49 -5.07
N TRP A 174 -3.19 -7.71 -4.71
CA TRP A 174 -4.13 -8.80 -4.43
C TRP A 174 -5.15 -8.43 -3.35
N LEU A 175 -4.71 -7.79 -2.27
CA LEU A 175 -5.58 -7.41 -1.15
C LEU A 175 -6.59 -6.33 -1.57
N LEU A 176 -6.14 -5.32 -2.31
CA LEU A 176 -7.01 -4.26 -2.83
C LEU A 176 -8.04 -4.82 -3.83
N ASP A 177 -7.62 -5.72 -4.72
CA ASP A 177 -8.54 -6.40 -5.65
C ASP A 177 -9.58 -7.23 -4.91
N ARG A 178 -9.19 -7.99 -3.86
CA ARG A 178 -10.16 -8.76 -3.07
C ARG A 178 -11.12 -7.87 -2.29
N VAL A 179 -10.63 -6.81 -1.64
CA VAL A 179 -11.51 -5.87 -0.93
C VAL A 179 -12.48 -5.20 -1.91
N HIS A 180 -12.03 -4.89 -3.13
CA HIS A 180 -12.88 -4.38 -4.18
C HIS A 180 -13.98 -5.38 -4.58
N GLU A 181 -13.60 -6.62 -4.89
CA GLU A 181 -14.54 -7.69 -5.29
C GLU A 181 -15.58 -7.98 -4.20
N ASP A 182 -15.15 -8.11 -2.95
CA ASP A 182 -16.03 -8.36 -1.79
C ASP A 182 -17.17 -7.31 -1.70
N VAL A 183 -16.84 -6.05 -2.01
CA VAL A 183 -17.76 -4.89 -1.94
C VAL A 183 -18.59 -4.75 -3.23
N ASN A 184 -18.03 -5.05 -4.41
CA ASN A 184 -18.64 -4.72 -5.71
C ASN A 184 -19.44 -5.85 -6.38
N LEU A 185 -19.38 -7.09 -5.90
CA LEU A 185 -20.25 -8.19 -6.37
C LEU A 185 -21.76 -7.91 -6.19
N ALA A 186 -22.11 -6.81 -5.52
CA ALA A 186 -23.47 -6.28 -5.35
C ALA A 186 -24.08 -5.58 -6.58
N SER A 187 -23.29 -5.24 -7.61
CA SER A 187 -23.68 -4.32 -8.71
C SER A 187 -23.94 -5.00 -10.07
N HIS A 188 -23.34 -6.17 -10.36
CA HIS A 188 -23.31 -6.73 -11.71
C HIS A 188 -24.55 -7.51 -12.18
N ASN A 189 -25.66 -7.53 -11.44
CA ASN A 189 -26.86 -8.30 -11.84
C ASN A 189 -27.79 -7.62 -12.85
N ASN A 190 -27.45 -6.44 -13.37
CA ASN A 190 -28.21 -5.83 -14.48
C ASN A 190 -27.23 -5.05 -15.36
N ASN A 191 -26.93 -5.55 -16.56
CA ASN A 191 -26.90 -4.79 -17.82
C ASN A 191 -26.29 -5.64 -18.95
N ASN A 192 -27.13 -6.07 -19.89
CA ASN A 192 -26.71 -6.56 -21.20
C ASN A 192 -26.08 -5.41 -21.99
N ILE A 193 -24.85 -5.56 -22.49
CA ILE A 193 -24.22 -4.57 -23.38
C ILE A 193 -23.99 -5.18 -24.77
N THR A 194 -24.45 -4.41 -25.77
CA THR A 194 -24.32 -4.64 -27.21
C THR A 194 -22.99 -4.09 -27.73
N ASN A 195 -22.33 -4.83 -28.63
CA ASN A 195 -21.03 -4.47 -29.21
C ASN A 195 -21.14 -3.40 -30.30
N ALA A 196 -20.25 -2.40 -30.29
CA ALA A 196 -19.98 -1.50 -31.41
C ALA A 196 -18.47 -1.37 -31.66
N SER A 197 -18.07 -1.48 -32.92
CA SER A 197 -16.69 -1.44 -33.42
C SER A 197 -16.27 -0.01 -33.79
N GLY A 198 -15.16 0.46 -33.22
CA GLY A 198 -14.51 1.74 -33.54
C GLY A 198 -13.11 1.81 -32.93
N LYS A 199 -12.19 2.57 -33.54
CA LYS A 199 -10.78 2.69 -33.15
C LYS A 199 -10.63 2.89 -31.63
N SER A 200 -10.00 1.93 -30.95
CA SER A 200 -9.92 1.90 -29.48
C SER A 200 -8.76 2.76 -28.98
N ASN A 201 -9.05 3.97 -28.50
CA ASN A 201 -8.27 4.52 -27.41
C ASN A 201 -8.73 3.76 -26.16
N THR A 202 -7.97 2.74 -25.75
CA THR A 202 -8.27 1.99 -24.53
C THR A 202 -7.82 2.83 -23.35
N PHE A 203 -8.73 3.10 -22.41
CA PHE A 203 -8.42 3.72 -21.13
C PHE A 203 -8.42 2.62 -20.09
N ASP A 204 -7.22 2.22 -19.65
CA ASP A 204 -7.05 1.21 -18.61
C ASP A 204 -6.84 1.94 -17.29
N PRO A 205 -7.74 1.76 -16.32
CA PRO A 205 -7.51 2.35 -15.00
C PRO A 205 -6.46 1.54 -14.23
N PHE A 206 -5.92 2.11 -13.15
CA PHE A 206 -4.76 1.56 -12.44
C PHE A 206 -4.91 1.68 -10.92
N LEU A 207 -4.36 0.69 -10.19
CA LEU A 207 -4.25 0.73 -8.72
C LEU A 207 -2.93 1.34 -8.25
N CYS A 208 -1.86 1.12 -9.00
CA CYS A 208 -0.50 1.52 -8.65
C CYS A 208 0.30 1.89 -9.89
N ILE A 209 1.10 2.94 -9.80
CA ILE A 209 2.06 3.30 -10.86
C ILE A 209 3.43 2.75 -10.46
N SER A 210 3.93 1.80 -11.24
CA SER A 210 5.25 1.19 -11.02
C SER A 210 6.34 1.92 -11.81
N LEU A 211 7.16 2.70 -11.11
CA LEU A 211 8.17 3.60 -11.66
C LEU A 211 9.52 2.87 -11.87
N PRO A 212 10.07 2.86 -13.09
CA PRO A 212 11.43 2.38 -13.33
C PRO A 212 12.43 3.32 -12.68
N ILE A 213 13.49 2.76 -12.10
CA ILE A 213 14.60 3.54 -11.54
C ILE A 213 15.72 3.57 -12.60
N PRO A 214 16.19 4.77 -13.03
CA PRO A 214 17.26 4.89 -14.02
C PRO A 214 18.55 4.16 -13.59
N LEU A 215 19.23 3.53 -14.55
CA LEU A 215 20.34 2.61 -14.31
C LEU A 215 21.75 3.20 -14.48
N GLN A 216 21.91 4.53 -14.51
CA GLN A 216 23.21 5.15 -14.79
C GLN A 216 23.60 6.13 -13.70
N ALA A 217 24.62 5.79 -12.90
CA ALA A 217 25.51 6.66 -12.12
C ALA A 217 24.91 7.87 -11.36
N VAL A 218 23.59 7.95 -11.17
CA VAL A 218 22.96 8.95 -10.33
C VAL A 218 22.86 8.37 -8.92
N VAL A 219 23.67 8.92 -8.02
CA VAL A 219 23.59 8.66 -6.58
C VAL A 219 22.22 9.11 -6.02
N PHE A 220 21.51 9.97 -6.76
CA PHE A 220 20.28 10.65 -6.38
C PHE A 220 19.34 10.80 -7.58
N THR A 221 18.07 10.38 -7.46
CA THR A 221 17.02 10.67 -8.45
C THR A 221 15.82 11.28 -7.74
N ALA A 222 15.33 12.44 -8.18
CA ALA A 222 14.08 12.98 -7.66
C ALA A 222 12.88 12.29 -8.32
N LEU A 223 11.84 12.01 -7.53
CA LEU A 223 10.62 11.33 -7.96
C LEU A 223 9.94 12.06 -9.14
N SER A 224 9.96 13.40 -9.16
CA SER A 224 9.41 14.21 -10.25
C SER A 224 10.07 13.95 -11.61
N PHE A 225 11.35 13.59 -11.64
CA PHE A 225 12.05 13.23 -12.89
C PHE A 225 11.52 11.93 -13.51
N LEU A 226 10.91 11.05 -12.71
CA LEU A 226 10.32 9.80 -13.22
C LEU A 226 9.00 10.03 -14.00
N PHE A 227 8.46 11.26 -13.96
CA PHE A 227 7.19 11.63 -14.58
C PHE A 227 7.35 12.60 -15.78
N LEU A 228 8.56 13.02 -16.14
CA LEU A 228 8.75 14.03 -17.19
C LEU A 228 8.37 13.51 -18.60
N PRO A 229 7.89 14.38 -19.51
CA PRO A 229 7.43 13.98 -20.85
C PRO A 229 8.55 13.49 -21.78
N HIS A 230 9.82 13.86 -21.55
CA HIS A 230 10.96 13.27 -22.27
C HIS A 230 11.26 11.84 -21.82
N SER A 231 10.68 11.40 -20.69
CA SER A 231 10.63 10.02 -20.21
C SER A 231 9.20 9.49 -20.22
N ALA A 232 8.37 9.90 -21.20
CA ALA A 232 7.12 9.21 -21.47
C ALA A 232 7.38 7.71 -21.36
N PHE A 233 6.58 6.99 -20.56
CA PHE A 233 6.76 5.57 -20.27
C PHE A 233 6.73 4.81 -21.59
N LEU A 234 7.88 4.68 -22.23
CA LEU A 234 8.10 3.89 -23.43
C LEU A 234 8.54 2.54 -22.90
N HIS A 235 7.59 1.63 -22.78
CA HIS A 235 7.91 0.24 -22.52
C HIS A 235 7.87 -0.51 -23.85
N GLN A 236 8.96 -1.22 -24.16
CA GLN A 236 8.92 -2.21 -25.22
C GLN A 236 8.13 -3.41 -24.68
N LEU A 237 7.09 -3.83 -25.40
CA LEU A 237 6.35 -5.04 -25.03
C LEU A 237 7.31 -6.24 -25.03
N ALA A 238 7.22 -7.08 -23.99
CA ALA A 238 7.89 -8.36 -24.00
C ALA A 238 7.38 -9.20 -25.20
N PRO A 239 8.13 -10.21 -25.66
CA PRO A 239 7.67 -11.09 -26.74
C PRO A 239 6.29 -11.70 -26.47
N ASP A 240 6.02 -12.01 -25.21
CA ASP A 240 4.78 -12.66 -24.76
C ASP A 240 3.61 -11.66 -24.60
N ASP A 241 3.92 -10.35 -24.48
CA ASP A 241 2.96 -9.25 -24.43
C ASP A 241 2.77 -8.57 -25.80
N ALA A 242 3.22 -9.19 -26.89
CA ALA A 242 3.20 -8.59 -28.21
C ALA A 242 1.76 -8.20 -28.62
N TRP A 243 1.59 -6.95 -29.05
CA TRP A 243 0.27 -6.45 -29.44
C TRP A 243 -0.16 -7.05 -30.77
N LYS A 244 -1.34 -7.67 -30.82
CA LYS A 244 -1.90 -8.21 -32.06
C LYS A 244 -2.52 -7.09 -32.89
N CYS A 245 -1.90 -6.78 -34.01
CA CYS A 245 -2.38 -5.71 -34.87
C CYS A 245 -3.73 -6.09 -35.52
N PRO A 246 -4.78 -5.26 -35.40
CA PRO A 246 -6.10 -5.56 -35.96
C PRO A 246 -6.10 -5.57 -37.50
N HIS A 247 -5.14 -4.87 -38.13
CA HIS A 247 -5.01 -4.75 -39.58
C HIS A 247 -4.19 -5.88 -40.22
N CYS A 248 -2.99 -6.18 -39.71
CA CYS A 248 -2.15 -7.23 -40.28
C CYS A 248 -2.31 -8.60 -39.60
N LYS A 249 -3.07 -8.68 -38.49
CA LYS A 249 -3.32 -9.89 -37.69
C LYS A 249 -2.07 -10.58 -37.09
N GLN A 250 -0.90 -9.96 -37.22
CA GLN A 250 0.37 -10.43 -36.67
C GLN A 250 0.62 -9.84 -35.28
N LEU A 251 1.33 -10.59 -34.44
CA LEU A 251 1.89 -10.09 -33.19
C LEU A 251 3.00 -9.09 -33.52
N GLN A 252 2.97 -7.93 -32.87
CA GLN A 252 3.93 -6.85 -33.08
C GLN A 252 4.53 -6.47 -31.73
N GLN A 253 5.86 -6.46 -31.64
CA GLN A 253 6.56 -5.84 -30.53
C GLN A 253 6.51 -4.32 -30.72
N GLY A 254 5.53 -3.69 -30.08
CA GLY A 254 5.34 -2.24 -30.09
C GLY A 254 6.03 -1.55 -28.92
N MET A 255 6.26 -0.24 -29.06
CA MET A 255 6.49 0.66 -27.93
C MET A 255 5.12 1.15 -27.44
N VAL A 256 4.76 0.81 -26.21
CA VAL A 256 3.57 1.38 -25.56
C VAL A 256 4.00 2.66 -24.89
N LYS A 257 3.31 3.76 -25.22
CA LYS A 257 3.43 5.05 -24.54
C LYS A 257 2.25 5.20 -23.59
N MET A 258 2.48 5.16 -22.29
CA MET A 258 1.44 5.41 -21.29
C MET A 258 1.38 6.91 -20.94
N SER A 259 0.17 7.45 -20.83
CA SER A 259 -0.10 8.81 -20.36
C SER A 259 -1.19 8.79 -19.31
N LEU A 260 -1.01 9.55 -18.23
CA LEU A 260 -2.00 9.66 -17.16
C LEU A 260 -3.13 10.61 -17.61
N TRP A 261 -4.36 10.13 -17.55
CA TRP A 261 -5.55 10.90 -17.91
C TRP A 261 -6.23 11.50 -16.68
N THR A 262 -6.51 10.66 -15.68
CA THR A 262 -7.08 11.02 -14.39
C THR A 262 -6.23 10.44 -13.26
N LEU A 263 -6.13 11.16 -12.15
CA LEU A 263 -5.39 10.71 -10.97
C LEU A 263 -6.34 10.40 -9.80
N PRO A 264 -6.07 9.33 -9.04
CA PRO A 264 -6.89 8.93 -7.90
C PRO A 264 -6.67 9.84 -6.70
N ASP A 265 -7.61 9.86 -5.75
CA ASP A 265 -7.43 10.62 -4.52
C ASP A 265 -6.36 10.02 -3.60
N ILE A 266 -6.13 8.69 -3.69
CA ILE A 266 -5.01 7.99 -3.08
C ILE A 266 -4.12 7.47 -4.21
N LEU A 267 -2.91 8.01 -4.30
CA LEU A 267 -1.92 7.66 -5.31
C LEU A 267 -0.88 6.71 -4.71
N ILE A 268 -0.80 5.50 -5.25
CA ILE A 268 0.20 4.49 -4.86
C ILE A 268 1.29 4.46 -5.93
N LEU A 269 2.53 4.72 -5.50
CA LEU A 269 3.70 4.69 -6.37
C LEU A 269 4.65 3.58 -5.91
N HIS A 270 4.91 2.63 -6.78
CA HIS A 270 5.88 1.56 -6.54
C HIS A 270 7.20 1.89 -7.24
N LEU A 271 8.32 1.73 -6.53
CA LEU A 271 9.65 1.87 -7.11
C LEU A 271 10.16 0.48 -7.54
N LYS A 272 10.30 0.24 -8.86
CA LYS A 272 10.74 -1.05 -9.45
C LYS A 272 12.20 -1.37 -9.10
N ARG A 273 12.45 -1.75 -7.84
CA ARG A 273 13.80 -2.03 -7.30
C ARG A 273 14.29 -3.42 -7.68
N PHE A 274 13.42 -4.40 -7.80
CA PHE A 274 13.81 -5.75 -8.18
C PHE A 274 13.87 -5.86 -9.70
N ARG A 275 15.01 -6.30 -10.22
CA ARG A 275 15.22 -6.49 -11.65
C ARG A 275 15.88 -7.83 -11.90
N GLN A 276 15.37 -8.54 -12.91
CA GLN A 276 15.98 -9.75 -13.44
C GLN A 276 16.63 -9.42 -14.80
N VAL A 277 17.92 -9.75 -14.94
CA VAL A 277 18.67 -9.64 -16.20
C VAL A 277 19.36 -10.97 -16.45
N GLY A 278 18.84 -11.74 -17.40
CA GLY A 278 19.20 -13.15 -17.57
C GLY A 278 18.86 -13.95 -16.29
N GLU A 279 19.80 -14.76 -15.83
CA GLU A 279 19.65 -15.51 -14.56
C GLU A 279 19.91 -14.67 -13.31
N ARG A 280 20.52 -13.48 -13.47
CA ARG A 280 20.89 -12.64 -12.32
C ARG A 280 19.73 -11.76 -11.89
N ARG A 281 19.36 -11.94 -10.64
CA ARG A 281 18.36 -11.17 -9.92
C ARG A 281 19.08 -10.16 -9.02
N ASN A 282 18.83 -8.87 -9.23
CA ASN A 282 19.43 -7.77 -8.45
C ASN A 282 18.37 -6.83 -7.85
N LYS A 283 18.62 -6.32 -6.63
CA LYS A 283 17.85 -5.24 -6.00
C LYS A 283 18.60 -3.91 -6.14
N LEU A 284 17.92 -2.89 -6.64
CA LEU A 284 18.44 -1.52 -6.75
C LEU A 284 18.37 -0.80 -5.40
N THR A 285 19.53 -0.34 -4.94
CA THR A 285 19.70 0.43 -3.69
C THR A 285 19.80 1.94 -3.92
N THR A 286 19.51 2.40 -5.14
CA THR A 286 19.51 3.82 -5.53
C THR A 286 18.63 4.63 -4.59
N PHE A 287 19.16 5.77 -4.13
CA PHE A 287 18.38 6.72 -3.33
C PHE A 287 17.45 7.51 -4.26
N VAL A 288 16.14 7.35 -4.02
CA VAL A 288 15.09 8.09 -4.74
C VAL A 288 14.54 9.12 -3.76
N HIS A 289 14.77 10.40 -4.04
CA HIS A 289 14.23 11.48 -3.24
C HIS A 289 12.79 11.74 -3.64
N PHE A 290 11.88 11.64 -2.68
CA PHE A 290 10.46 11.91 -2.88
C PHE A 290 9.99 13.00 -1.90
N PRO A 291 9.20 13.98 -2.37
CA PRO A 291 8.72 15.07 -1.51
C PRO A 291 7.67 14.55 -0.52
N LEU A 292 7.79 14.90 0.75
CA LEU A 292 6.78 14.52 1.76
C LEU A 292 5.48 15.31 1.61
N ALA A 293 5.55 16.51 1.03
CA ALA A 293 4.40 17.35 0.78
C ALA A 293 4.50 18.03 -0.58
N GLY A 294 3.36 18.28 -1.22
CA GLY A 294 3.26 19.07 -2.45
C GLY A 294 3.86 18.39 -3.68
N LEU A 295 3.76 17.06 -3.78
CA LEU A 295 4.07 16.35 -5.03
C LEU A 295 3.08 16.80 -6.11
N ASP A 296 3.56 17.53 -7.11
CA ASP A 296 2.76 17.97 -8.25
C ASP A 296 2.88 16.97 -9.41
N MET A 297 1.76 16.30 -9.73
CA MET A 297 1.74 15.22 -10.72
C MET A 297 1.32 15.65 -12.13
N LEU A 298 0.79 16.87 -12.33
CA LEU A 298 0.35 17.35 -13.64
C LEU A 298 0.42 18.88 -13.73
N ALA A 299 0.67 19.38 -14.95
CA ALA A 299 0.42 20.79 -15.29
C ALA A 299 -1.08 21.13 -15.08
N PRO A 300 -1.44 22.42 -14.93
CA PRO A 300 -2.72 22.86 -14.37
C PRO A 300 -3.98 22.14 -14.87
N PRO A 301 -4.95 21.82 -13.98
CA PRO A 301 -4.99 22.17 -12.56
C PRO A 301 -4.03 21.31 -11.72
N HIS A 302 -3.20 21.94 -10.89
CA HIS A 302 -2.18 21.27 -10.08
C HIS A 302 -2.81 20.16 -9.21
N PHE A 303 -2.36 18.92 -9.40
CA PHE A 303 -2.76 17.81 -8.54
C PHE A 303 -1.68 17.64 -7.49
N LEU A 304 -1.88 18.33 -6.36
CA LEU A 304 -0.97 18.27 -5.22
C LEU A 304 -1.29 17.07 -4.33
N TYR A 305 -0.25 16.32 -4.04
CA TYR A 305 -0.29 15.16 -3.15
C TYR A 305 0.67 15.32 -1.98
N ASP A 306 0.26 14.81 -0.83
CA ASP A 306 1.06 14.75 0.38
C ASP A 306 1.29 13.29 0.76
N LEU A 307 2.53 12.94 1.08
CA LEU A 307 2.92 11.60 1.48
C LEU A 307 2.39 11.32 2.89
N TYR A 308 1.80 10.15 3.10
CA TYR A 308 1.35 9.74 4.42
C TYR A 308 1.85 8.34 4.83
N ALA A 309 2.28 7.51 3.88
CA ALA A 309 2.90 6.22 4.21
C ALA A 309 4.00 5.79 3.23
N VAL A 310 4.97 5.05 3.76
CA VAL A 310 6.09 4.45 3.02
C VAL A 310 6.24 3.00 3.48
N CYS A 311 6.07 2.06 2.57
CA CYS A 311 6.50 0.68 2.77
C CYS A 311 7.99 0.59 2.39
N ASN A 312 8.82 0.26 3.36
CA ASN A 312 10.27 0.10 3.20
C ASN A 312 10.62 -1.37 3.08
N HIS A 313 11.63 -1.68 2.27
CA HIS A 313 12.22 -3.02 2.16
C HIS A 313 13.73 -2.98 2.40
N HIS A 314 14.18 -3.77 3.37
CA HIS A 314 15.59 -3.96 3.74
C HIS A 314 16.08 -5.33 3.27
N GLY A 315 17.39 -5.51 3.10
CA GLY A 315 17.96 -6.78 2.63
C GLY A 315 17.89 -6.98 1.11
N GLY A 316 18.05 -8.23 0.66
CA GLY A 316 18.26 -8.63 -0.73
C GLY A 316 17.09 -9.41 -1.31
N MET A 317 17.37 -10.24 -2.34
CA MET A 317 16.34 -11.00 -3.08
C MET A 317 16.02 -12.39 -2.51
N HIS A 318 16.88 -12.92 -1.64
CA HIS A 318 16.74 -14.25 -1.03
C HIS A 318 16.31 -14.17 0.44
N GLY A 319 15.97 -12.97 0.89
CA GLY A 319 15.87 -12.63 2.30
C GLY A 319 15.87 -11.13 2.46
N GLY A 320 14.81 -10.61 3.06
CA GLY A 320 14.65 -9.21 3.38
C GLY A 320 13.69 -9.00 4.53
N HIS A 321 13.41 -7.75 4.81
CA HIS A 321 12.51 -7.37 5.89
C HIS A 321 11.74 -6.11 5.50
N TYR A 322 10.42 -6.15 5.66
CA TYR A 322 9.56 -5.01 5.38
C TYR A 322 9.21 -4.28 6.66
N THR A 323 9.23 -2.96 6.58
CA THR A 323 8.83 -2.03 7.66
C THR A 323 7.96 -0.95 7.05
N ALA A 324 7.19 -0.22 7.85
CA ALA A 324 6.38 0.89 7.34
C ALA A 324 6.66 2.17 8.12
N PHE A 325 6.76 3.29 7.42
CA PHE A 325 6.69 4.62 8.04
C PHE A 325 5.34 5.21 7.70
N CYS A 326 4.53 5.58 8.70
CA CYS A 326 3.23 6.20 8.47
C CYS A 326 3.07 7.46 9.30
N ARG A 327 2.44 8.47 8.72
CA ARG A 327 2.02 9.69 9.40
C ARG A 327 0.66 9.44 10.04
N ASN A 328 0.58 9.54 11.36
CA ASN A 328 -0.66 9.33 12.10
C ASN A 328 -1.58 10.55 11.92
N SER A 329 -2.85 10.31 11.63
CA SER A 329 -3.82 11.38 11.36
C SER A 329 -4.44 12.02 12.60
N VAL A 330 -4.13 11.54 13.81
CA VAL A 330 -4.61 12.14 15.06
C VAL A 330 -3.64 13.23 15.55
N ASP A 331 -2.34 12.98 15.50
CA ASP A 331 -1.31 13.91 16.01
C ASP A 331 -0.38 14.50 14.93
N GLY A 332 -0.48 14.01 13.69
CA GLY A 332 0.31 14.47 12.55
C GLY A 332 1.78 14.05 12.59
N GLN A 333 2.18 13.19 13.54
CA GLN A 333 3.55 12.70 13.69
C GLN A 333 3.82 11.47 12.84
N TRP A 334 5.09 11.26 12.51
CA TRP A 334 5.54 10.06 11.80
C TRP A 334 5.93 8.96 12.79
N TYR A 335 5.55 7.74 12.45
CA TYR A 335 5.87 6.54 13.21
C TYR A 335 6.48 5.46 12.31
N SER A 336 7.50 4.77 12.82
CA SER A 336 8.06 3.55 12.27
C SER A 336 7.40 2.33 12.87
N TYR A 337 6.93 1.43 12.01
CA TYR A 337 6.34 0.15 12.36
C TYR A 337 7.26 -0.96 11.87
N ASP A 338 7.88 -1.65 12.82
CA ASP A 338 8.72 -2.82 12.60
C ASP A 338 8.09 -4.01 13.32
N ASP A 339 7.20 -4.70 12.61
CA ASP A 339 6.34 -5.73 13.16
C ASP A 339 5.69 -5.25 14.47
N SER A 340 6.04 -5.86 15.61
CA SER A 340 5.42 -5.58 16.91
C SER A 340 5.83 -4.25 17.53
N SER A 341 6.87 -3.62 17.00
CA SER A 341 7.39 -2.35 17.48
C SER A 341 6.77 -1.18 16.71
N ALA A 342 6.40 -0.13 17.44
CA ALA A 342 5.95 1.14 16.89
C ALA A 342 6.69 2.28 17.62
N GLU A 343 7.45 3.08 16.88
CA GLU A 343 8.33 4.12 17.44
C GLU A 343 8.18 5.42 16.65
N ALA A 344 8.26 6.57 17.32
CA ALA A 344 8.23 7.86 16.64
C ALA A 344 9.48 8.03 15.77
N VAL A 345 9.32 8.58 14.56
CA VAL A 345 10.43 8.87 13.64
C VAL A 345 10.39 10.34 13.22
N PRO A 346 11.53 11.06 13.24
CA PRO A 346 11.58 12.43 12.72
C PRO A 346 11.26 12.48 11.23
N GLU A 347 10.56 13.52 10.79
CA GLU A 347 10.18 13.72 9.38
C GLU A 347 11.39 13.64 8.42
N ALA A 348 12.54 14.18 8.84
CA ALA A 348 13.79 14.17 8.07
C ALA A 348 14.34 12.77 7.77
N GLU A 349 13.93 11.75 8.54
CA GLU A 349 14.41 10.36 8.41
C GLU A 349 13.47 9.48 7.57
N VAL A 350 12.31 10.01 7.14
CA VAL A 350 11.31 9.25 6.37
C VAL A 350 11.83 8.88 4.98
N CYS A 351 12.59 9.77 4.34
CA CYS A 351 13.14 9.54 3.00
C CYS A 351 14.37 8.63 3.06
N THR A 352 14.20 7.32 2.84
CA THR A 352 15.28 6.33 2.92
C THR A 352 15.56 5.62 1.59
N ARG A 353 16.71 4.94 1.49
CA ARG A 353 17.02 4.00 0.39
C ARG A 353 16.12 2.77 0.40
N GLY A 354 15.50 2.46 1.54
CA GLY A 354 14.61 1.32 1.71
C GLY A 354 13.23 1.53 1.12
N ALA A 355 12.82 2.79 0.86
CA ALA A 355 11.49 3.12 0.36
C ALA A 355 11.17 2.32 -0.91
N TYR A 356 10.08 1.55 -0.87
CA TYR A 356 9.68 0.60 -1.90
C TYR A 356 8.32 0.93 -2.50
N ILE A 357 7.32 1.21 -1.65
CA ILE A 357 5.99 1.68 -2.06
C ILE A 357 5.68 2.96 -1.31
N LEU A 358 5.25 3.99 -2.03
CA LEU A 358 4.90 5.31 -1.50
C LEU A 358 3.39 5.50 -1.63
N PHE A 359 2.77 5.97 -0.55
CA PHE A 359 1.35 6.27 -0.50
C PHE A 359 1.14 7.77 -0.32
N TYR A 360 0.47 8.36 -1.28
CA TYR A 360 0.18 9.78 -1.37
C TYR A 360 -1.31 10.02 -1.33
N GLN A 361 -1.74 11.06 -0.61
CA GLN A 361 -3.12 11.50 -0.58
C GLN A 361 -3.24 12.87 -1.24
N ARG A 362 -4.27 13.02 -2.08
CA ARG A 362 -4.57 14.29 -2.72
C ARG A 362 -4.97 15.31 -1.66
N ARG A 363 -4.31 16.47 -1.64
CA ARG A 363 -4.47 17.49 -0.59
C ARG A 363 -5.93 17.93 -0.39
N ASN A 364 -6.68 18.09 -1.48
CA ASN A 364 -8.09 18.50 -1.43
C ASN A 364 -9.07 17.38 -0.99
N ASN A 365 -8.56 16.18 -0.70
CA ASN A 365 -9.34 15.02 -0.25
C ASN A 365 -8.86 14.51 1.12
N ILE A 366 -8.05 15.29 1.84
CA ILE A 366 -7.71 15.02 3.24
C ILE A 366 -8.93 15.36 4.12
N PRO A 367 -9.41 14.45 4.98
CA PRO A 367 -10.54 14.74 5.86
C PRO A 367 -10.26 15.94 6.78
N PRO A 368 -11.26 16.83 7.01
CA PRO A 368 -11.06 18.00 7.88
C PRO A 368 -10.68 17.68 9.33
N TRP A 369 -10.98 16.46 9.79
CA TRP A 369 -10.63 15.99 11.12
C TRP A 369 -9.18 15.49 11.23
N SER A 370 -8.55 15.16 10.09
CA SER A 370 -7.18 14.63 10.05
C SER A 370 -6.18 15.73 10.36
N ALA A 371 -5.19 15.46 11.20
CA ALA A 371 -4.09 16.36 11.49
C ALA A 371 -3.33 16.76 10.21
N SER A 372 -3.34 15.91 9.17
CA SER A 372 -2.79 16.20 7.85
C SER A 372 -3.50 17.37 7.14
N SER A 373 -4.73 17.71 7.54
CA SER A 373 -5.47 18.87 6.99
C SER A 373 -4.90 20.22 7.45
N SER A 374 -4.16 20.27 8.56
CA SER A 374 -3.60 21.50 9.12
C SER A 374 -2.37 22.02 8.36
N VAL A 375 -1.81 21.22 7.43
CA VAL A 375 -0.74 21.62 6.51
C VAL A 375 -1.28 22.51 5.36
N THR A 376 -2.53 22.96 5.44
CA THR A 376 -3.20 23.85 4.48
C THR A 376 -2.82 25.33 4.61
N GLY A 377 -1.75 25.64 5.33
CA GLY A 377 -1.25 27.01 5.57
C GLY A 377 -0.41 27.57 4.42
#